data_AF-A0A960D1Z2-F1
#
_entry.id   AF-A0A960D1Z2-F1
#
_cell.length_a   1.000
_cell.length_b   1.000
_cell.length_c   1.000
_cell.angle_alpha   90.00
_cell.angle_beta   90.00
_cell.angle_gamma   90.00
#
_symmetry.space_group_name_H-M   'P 1'
#
loop_
_entity.id
_entity.type
_entity.pdbx_description
1 polymer ?
#
loop_
_entity_poly.entity_id
_entity_poly.type
_entity_poly.pdbx_seq_one_letter_code
_entity_poly.pdbx_strand_id
1 'polypeptide(L)' 'AFICPSVYEPLGIVNLEAMACGTAVIASDVGGIPEVVDDGVTGTLVHYEAADPRDFEVRLAAAVN' A
#
# COMPACT_ATOMS: atom_id res chain seq x y z
N ALA A 1 -11.20 -4.03 -1.14
CA ALA A 1 -10.15 -3.08 -0.78
C ALA A 1 -9.62 -2.41 -2.04
N PHE A 2 -9.14 -1.18 -1.94
CA PHE A 2 -8.30 -0.54 -2.95
C PHE A 2 -6.85 -0.99 -2.72
N ILE A 3 -6.14 -1.31 -3.80
CA ILE A 3 -4.77 -1.83 -3.74
C ILE A 3 -3.87 -0.90 -4.55
N CYS A 4 -2.84 -0.36 -3.90
CA CYS A 4 -1.82 0.50 -4.51
C CYS A 4 -0.44 -0.17 -4.44
N PRO A 5 -0.10 -1.06 -5.39
CA PRO A 5 1.14 -1.84 -5.38
C PRO A 5 2.27 -1.10 -6.11
N SER A 6 2.42 0.19 -5.85
CA SER A 6 3.43 1.01 -6.52
C SER A 6 4.83 0.57 -6.10
N VAL A 7 5.77 0.56 -7.03
CA VAL A 7 7.22 0.41 -6.73
C VAL A 7 7.92 1.76 -6.57
N TYR A 8 7.20 2.82 -6.90
CA TYR A 8 7.57 4.23 -6.74
C TYR A 8 6.28 5.07 -6.77
N GLU A 9 6.06 5.89 -5.75
CA GLU A 9 4.85 6.73 -5.64
C GLU A 9 5.18 8.00 -4.84
N PRO A 10 5.25 9.19 -5.44
CA PRO A 10 5.73 10.39 -4.75
C PRO A 10 4.82 10.90 -3.63
N LEU A 11 3.51 10.69 -3.72
CA LEU A 11 2.53 11.31 -2.79
C LEU A 11 1.46 10.32 -2.30
N GLY A 12 0.93 9.47 -3.18
CA GLY A 12 -0.11 8.52 -2.77
C GLY A 12 -1.50 9.14 -2.56
N ILE A 13 -1.86 10.19 -3.31
CA ILE A 13 -3.19 10.86 -3.23
C ILE A 13 -4.34 9.86 -3.43
N VAL A 14 -4.17 8.86 -4.29
CA VAL A 14 -5.18 7.82 -4.52
C VAL A 14 -5.49 6.99 -3.27
N ASN A 15 -4.54 6.85 -2.34
CA ASN A 15 -4.80 6.21 -1.04
C ASN A 15 -5.72 7.08 -0.17
N LEU A 16 -5.50 8.41 -0.17
CA LEU A 16 -6.36 9.37 0.52
C LEU A 16 -7.78 9.36 -0.06
N GLU A 17 -7.91 9.33 -1.39
CA GLU A 17 -9.20 9.24 -2.08
C GLU A 17 -9.95 7.94 -1.72
N ALA A 18 -9.24 6.80 -1.74
CA ALA A 18 -9.81 5.53 -1.34
C ALA A 18 -10.33 5.54 0.11
N MET A 19 -9.54 6.08 1.05
CA MET A 19 -9.96 6.25 2.44
C MET A 19 -11.15 7.20 2.57
N ALA A 20 -11.16 8.32 1.84
CA ALA A 20 -12.28 9.25 1.83
C ALA A 20 -13.58 8.62 1.29
N CYS A 21 -13.47 7.66 0.39
CA CYS A 21 -14.58 6.83 -0.08
C CYS A 21 -14.96 5.68 0.87
N GLY A 22 -14.35 5.59 2.05
CA GLY A 22 -14.59 4.50 3.01
C GLY A 22 -14.11 3.14 2.53
N THR A 23 -13.18 3.10 1.57
CA THR A 23 -12.63 1.86 1.01
C THR A 23 -11.33 1.50 1.74
N ALA A 24 -11.25 0.27 2.27
CA ALA A 24 -10.04 -0.25 2.88
C ALA A 24 -8.84 -0.16 1.92
N VAL A 25 -7.69 0.31 2.41
CA VAL A 25 -6.45 0.51 1.64
C VAL A 25 -5.42 -0.56 1.98
N ILE A 26 -4.85 -1.17 0.95
CA ILE A 26 -3.64 -1.99 1.02
C ILE A 26 -2.63 -1.36 0.06
N ALA A 27 -1.45 -1.00 0.52
CA ALA A 27 -0.48 -0.29 -0.30
C ALA A 27 0.96 -0.73 -0.03
N SER A 28 1.82 -0.56 -1.02
CA SER A 28 3.27 -0.65 -0.87
C SER A 28 3.81 0.43 0.06
N ASP A 29 4.85 0.15 0.85
CA ASP A 29 5.49 1.12 1.75
C ASP A 29 6.56 2.01 1.07
N VAL A 30 6.31 2.45 -0.17
CA VAL A 30 7.28 3.20 -0.96
C VAL A 30 6.92 4.68 -1.11
N GLY A 31 7.95 5.50 -1.33
CA GLY A 31 7.80 6.92 -1.62
C GLY A 31 7.00 7.64 -0.54
N GLY A 32 5.99 8.41 -0.93
CA GLY A 32 5.12 9.17 -0.02
C GLY A 32 3.96 8.38 0.59
N ILE A 33 3.76 7.11 0.21
CA ILE A 33 2.63 6.30 0.72
C ILE A 33 2.65 6.18 2.26
N PRO A 34 3.79 5.89 2.92
CA PRO A 34 3.84 5.82 4.39
C PRO A 34 3.58 7.16 5.10
N GLU A 35 3.62 8.29 4.39
CA GLU A 35 3.27 9.59 4.97
C GLU A 35 1.75 9.80 5.08
N VAL A 36 0.97 9.04 4.30
CA VAL A 36 -0.49 9.19 4.21
C VAL A 36 -1.27 7.95 4.70
N VAL A 37 -0.62 6.79 4.79
CA VAL A 37 -1.19 5.55 5.34
C VAL A 37 -0.46 5.16 6.62
N ASP A 38 -1.20 5.01 7.72
CA ASP A 38 -0.72 4.52 9.00
C ASP A 38 -1.05 3.02 9.11
N ASP A 39 0.00 2.19 9.19
CA ASP A 39 -0.11 0.74 9.11
C ASP A 39 -0.89 0.15 10.29
N GLY A 40 -1.91 -0.64 9.98
CA GLY A 40 -2.82 -1.23 10.95
C GLY A 40 -3.85 -0.26 11.53
N VAL A 41 -3.78 1.04 11.19
CA VAL A 41 -4.70 2.08 11.69
C VAL A 41 -5.63 2.57 10.58
N THR A 42 -5.06 3.07 9.48
CA THR A 42 -5.83 3.61 8.35
C THR A 42 -5.74 2.75 7.08
N GLY A 43 -4.76 1.84 7.03
CA GLY A 43 -4.61 0.85 5.97
C GLY A 43 -3.61 -0.23 6.34
N THR A 44 -3.23 -1.05 5.36
CA THR A 44 -2.18 -2.06 5.50
C THR A 44 -1.03 -1.75 4.56
N LEU A 45 0.18 -1.67 5.10
CA LEU A 45 1.39 -1.46 4.33
C LEU A 45 2.11 -2.80 4.06
N VAL A 46 2.59 -2.97 2.83
CA VAL A 46 3.34 -4.14 2.38
C VAL A 46 4.72 -3.71 1.94
N HIS A 47 5.75 -4.32 2.52
CA HIS A 47 7.13 -3.97 2.22
C HIS A 47 7.54 -4.32 0.80
N TYR A 48 8.06 -3.35 0.05
CA TYR A 48 8.66 -3.59 -1.26
C TYR A 48 10.19 -3.52 -1.23
N GLU A 49 10.84 -4.60 -1.68
CA GLU A 49 12.27 -4.64 -1.91
C GLU A 49 12.58 -5.04 -3.36
N ALA A 50 13.34 -4.19 -4.07
CA ALA A 50 13.65 -4.41 -5.48
C ALA A 50 14.51 -5.67 -5.74
N ALA A 51 15.27 -6.11 -4.72
CA ALA A 51 16.07 -7.33 -4.80
C ALA A 51 15.23 -8.61 -4.75
N ASP A 52 14.01 -8.55 -4.20
CA ASP A 52 13.07 -9.68 -4.13
C ASP A 52 11.62 -9.25 -4.41
N PRO A 53 11.26 -9.03 -5.69
CA PRO A 53 9.89 -8.70 -6.07
C PRO A 53 8.89 -9.84 -5.77
N ARG A 54 9.36 -11.09 -5.64
CA ARG A 54 8.50 -12.24 -5.40
C ARG A 54 7.97 -12.26 -3.97
N ASP A 55 8.79 -11.90 -2.99
CA ASP A 55 8.32 -11.74 -1.61
C ASP A 55 7.20 -10.67 -1.55
N PHE A 56 7.39 -9.53 -2.23
CA PHE A 56 6.37 -8.50 -2.32
C PHE A 56 5.06 -9.01 -2.93
N GLU A 57 5.11 -9.73 -4.05
CA GLU A 57 3.93 -10.34 -4.68
C GLU A 57 3.18 -11.26 -3.71
N VAL A 58 3.90 -12.12 -2.97
CA VAL A 58 3.32 -13.08 -2.02
C VAL A 58 2.67 -12.36 -0.84
N ARG A 59 3.38 -11.37 -0.26
CA ARG A 59 2.87 -10.62 0.90
C ARG A 59 1.69 -9.73 0.53
N LEU A 60 1.74 -9.11 -0.65
CA LEU A 60 0.62 -8.33 -1.17
C LEU A 60 -0.61 -9.22 -1.38
N ALA A 61 -0.45 -10.39 -1.99
CA ALA A 61 -1.54 -11.36 -2.15
C ALA A 61 -2.11 -11.84 -0.81
N ALA A 62 -1.26 -12.03 0.21
CA ALA A 62 -1.70 -12.39 1.55
C ALA A 62 -2.49 -11.27 2.24
N ALA A 63 -2.16 -10.00 2.00
CA ALA A 63 -2.85 -8.86 2.59
C ALA A 63 -4.26 -8.60 2.01
N VAL A 64 -4.57 -9.15 0.83
CA VAL A 64 -5.87 -8.95 0.15
C VAL A 64 -7.00 -9.83 0.71
N ASN A 65 -6.66 -10.90 1.45
CA ASN A 65 -7.62 -11.91 1.93
C ASN A 65 -7.89 -11.82 3.43
#